data_AF-A0A7S0DSB9-F1
#
_entry.id   AF-A0A7S0DSB9-F1
#
_cell.length_a   1.000
_cell.length_b   1.000
_cell.length_c   1.000
_cell.angle_alpha   90.00
_cell.angle_beta   90.00
_cell.angle_gamma   90.00
#
_symmetry.space_group_name_H-M   'P 1'
#
loop_
_entity.id
_entity.type
_entity.pdbx_description
1 polymer ?
#
loop_
_entity_poly.entity_id
_entity_poly.type
_entity_poly.pdbx_seq_one_letter_code
_entity_poly.pdbx_strand_id
1 'polypeptide(L)'
;MASSPLGPINHTSTIQLLVHLIGTLNSSMPDYDFSELQACDFVHCNNIDLVANNINESFLNYALEAKLQGVRKKFWDILDSVIDLKKCSVYSFIPDDESEVFGEGKVWTMNYFFVNKSAKKIVLFMCSARRRISQMNMIENANDTAAEMSEDEMFECEIEAPLHYRKRTTIDLTQQSWVS
;
A
#
# COMPACT_ATOMS: atom_id res chain seq x y z
N MET A 1 -27.61 12.81 -4.80
CA MET A 1 -26.36 13.45 -4.36
C MET A 1 -25.43 12.33 -3.93
N ALA A 2 -24.36 12.08 -4.69
CA ALA A 2 -23.48 10.95 -4.45
C ALA A 2 -22.68 11.18 -3.15
N SER A 3 -22.91 10.34 -2.14
CA SER A 3 -22.08 10.29 -0.95
C SER A 3 -20.77 9.59 -1.32
N SER A 4 -19.65 10.33 -1.35
CA SER A 4 -18.33 9.74 -1.56
C SER A 4 -17.86 9.04 -0.28
N PRO A 5 -17.12 7.93 -0.39
CA PRO A 5 -16.54 7.20 0.75
C PRO A 5 -15.53 8.02 1.57
N LEU A 6 -15.06 9.16 1.05
CA LEU A 6 -14.23 10.12 1.79
C LEU A 6 -15.05 11.19 2.55
N GLY A 7 -16.35 11.25 2.33
CA GLY A 7 -17.25 12.30 2.83
C GLY A 7 -17.87 13.13 1.69
N PRO A 8 -18.65 14.16 2.00
CA PRO A 8 -19.30 14.96 0.96
C PRO A 8 -18.24 15.77 0.20
N ILE A 9 -18.24 15.65 -1.13
CA ILE A 9 -17.27 16.30 -2.03
C ILE A 9 -17.36 17.83 -2.04
N ASN A 10 -18.46 18.40 -1.53
CA ASN A 10 -18.62 19.85 -1.39
C ASN A 10 -17.88 20.43 -0.17
N HIS A 11 -17.26 19.59 0.68
CA HIS A 11 -16.44 20.05 1.78
C HIS A 11 -14.98 20.20 1.35
N THR A 12 -14.42 21.39 1.58
CA THR A 12 -13.01 21.72 1.33
C THR A 12 -12.05 20.73 1.99
N SER A 13 -12.39 20.18 3.15
CA SER A 13 -11.59 19.17 3.85
C SER A 13 -11.48 17.84 3.10
N THR A 14 -12.55 17.40 2.42
CA THR A 14 -12.57 16.19 1.59
C THR A 14 -11.70 16.37 0.35
N ILE A 15 -11.81 17.53 -0.30
CA ILE A 15 -11.01 17.89 -1.48
C ILE A 15 -9.52 17.95 -1.11
N GLN A 16 -9.18 18.63 -0.01
CA GLN A 16 -7.80 18.71 0.47
C GLN A 16 -7.24 17.34 0.78
N LEU A 17 -8.01 16.47 1.44
CA LEU A 17 -7.58 15.10 1.70
C LEU A 17 -7.28 14.36 0.39
N LEU A 18 -8.21 14.39 -0.58
CA LEU A 18 -8.02 13.74 -1.87
C LEU A 18 -6.75 14.22 -2.58
N VAL A 19 -6.52 15.54 -2.62
CA VAL A 19 -5.29 16.13 -3.20
C VAL A 19 -4.04 15.59 -2.51
N HIS A 20 -4.04 15.49 -1.17
CA HIS A 20 -2.89 14.95 -0.45
C HIS A 20 -2.67 13.45 -0.73
N LEU A 21 -3.75 12.66 -0.85
CA LEU A 21 -3.66 11.23 -1.15
C LEU A 21 -3.10 10.99 -2.57
N ILE A 22 -3.67 11.66 -3.57
CA ILE A 22 -3.20 11.59 -4.97
C ILE A 22 -1.76 12.12 -5.08
N GLY A 23 -1.45 13.24 -4.43
CA GLY A 23 -0.09 13.79 -4.40
C GLY A 23 0.93 12.84 -3.77
N THR A 24 0.51 12.05 -2.77
CA THR A 24 1.34 11.01 -2.16
C THR A 24 1.60 9.86 -3.14
N LEU A 25 0.61 9.44 -3.92
CA LEU A 25 0.76 8.42 -4.98
C LEU A 25 1.69 8.89 -6.09
N ASN A 26 1.42 10.08 -6.66
CA ASN A 26 2.26 10.71 -7.70
C ASN A 26 3.73 10.85 -7.25
N SER A 27 3.96 11.15 -5.97
CA SER A 27 5.33 11.25 -5.44
C SER A 27 6.01 9.90 -5.21
N SER A 28 5.22 8.85 -4.99
CA SER A 28 5.72 7.50 -4.68
C SER A 28 5.95 6.65 -5.93
N MET A 29 5.16 6.88 -6.98
CA MET A 29 5.26 6.22 -8.29
C MET A 29 5.18 7.27 -9.41
N PRO A 30 6.28 7.98 -9.72
CA PRO A 30 6.27 9.08 -10.69
C PRO A 30 5.98 8.64 -12.13
N ASP A 31 6.21 7.36 -12.44
CA ASP A 31 6.03 6.79 -13.78
C ASP A 31 4.59 6.30 -14.02
N TYR A 32 3.72 6.36 -13.01
CA TYR A 32 2.31 6.00 -13.12
C TYR A 32 1.42 7.25 -13.07
N ASP A 33 0.46 7.33 -13.99
CA ASP A 33 -0.46 8.45 -14.04
C ASP A 33 -1.65 8.25 -13.10
N PHE A 34 -1.72 9.04 -12.03
CA PHE A 34 -2.86 9.07 -11.10
C PHE A 34 -3.83 10.22 -11.36
N SER A 35 -3.74 10.89 -12.51
CA SER A 35 -4.54 12.10 -12.82
C SER A 35 -6.04 11.82 -12.91
N GLU A 36 -6.43 10.58 -13.24
CA GLU A 36 -7.84 10.18 -13.36
C GLU A 36 -8.48 9.80 -12.02
N LEU A 37 -7.69 9.64 -10.95
CA LEU A 37 -8.19 9.17 -9.66
C LEU A 37 -9.27 10.09 -9.08
N GLN A 38 -10.32 9.45 -8.60
CA GLN A 38 -11.51 10.04 -8.02
C GLN A 38 -11.61 9.72 -6.53
N ALA A 39 -12.49 10.45 -5.83
CA ALA A 39 -12.76 10.20 -4.42
C ALA A 39 -13.37 8.82 -4.13
N CYS A 40 -13.94 8.13 -5.12
CA CYS A 40 -14.49 6.79 -4.97
C CYS A 40 -13.42 5.68 -4.93
N ASP A 41 -12.20 5.97 -5.41
CA ASP A 41 -11.11 4.99 -5.48
C ASP A 41 -10.40 4.83 -4.13
N PHE A 42 -10.83 5.63 -3.14
CA PHE A 42 -10.34 5.62 -1.78
C PHE A 42 -11.47 5.30 -0.80
N VAL A 43 -11.21 4.42 0.16
CA VAL A 43 -12.18 4.02 1.18
C VAL A 43 -11.63 4.36 2.56
N HIS A 44 -12.43 5.02 3.39
CA HIS A 44 -12.07 5.23 4.79
C HIS A 44 -12.23 3.94 5.60
N CYS A 45 -11.16 3.49 6.24
CA CYS A 45 -11.15 2.29 7.05
C CYS A 45 -11.63 2.61 8.48
N ASN A 46 -12.92 2.37 8.75
CA ASN A 46 -13.52 2.68 10.06
C ASN A 46 -12.99 1.80 11.21
N ASN A 47 -12.51 0.60 10.90
CA ASN A 47 -11.97 -0.33 11.89
C ASN A 47 -10.47 -0.54 11.64
N ILE A 48 -9.67 0.17 12.42
CA ILE A 48 -8.20 0.15 12.33
C ILE A 48 -7.65 -1.21 12.77
N ASP A 49 -8.31 -1.89 13.72
CA ASP A 49 -7.90 -3.22 14.17
C ASP A 49 -8.01 -4.25 13.03
N LEU A 50 -9.03 -4.15 12.18
CA LEU A 50 -9.14 -5.00 10.99
C LEU A 50 -8.00 -4.73 10.00
N VAL A 51 -7.60 -3.47 9.80
CA VAL A 51 -6.45 -3.13 8.95
C VAL A 51 -5.17 -3.73 9.54
N ALA A 52 -4.94 -3.57 10.84
CA ALA A 52 -3.78 -4.13 11.52
C ALA A 52 -3.75 -5.66 11.45
N ASN A 53 -4.89 -6.31 11.67
CA ASN A 53 -5.03 -7.76 11.54
C ASN A 53 -4.77 -8.22 10.10
N ASN A 54 -5.28 -7.51 9.10
CA ASN A 54 -5.03 -7.84 7.70
C ASN A 54 -3.53 -7.79 7.36
N ILE A 55 -2.84 -6.72 7.78
CA ILE A 55 -1.39 -6.58 7.64
C ILE A 55 -0.65 -7.71 8.38
N ASN A 56 -1.12 -8.07 9.57
CA ASN A 56 -0.51 -9.12 10.38
C ASN A 56 -0.67 -10.52 9.80
N GLU A 57 -1.83 -10.85 9.25
CA GLU A 57 -2.11 -12.18 8.71
C GLU A 57 -1.52 -12.37 7.31
N SER A 58 -1.48 -11.31 6.49
CA SER A 58 -1.00 -11.43 5.12
C SER A 58 0.49 -11.15 4.97
N PHE A 59 0.96 -10.01 5.51
CA PHE A 59 2.35 -9.56 5.34
C PHE A 59 3.24 -9.97 6.51
N LEU A 60 2.87 -9.61 7.76
CA LEU A 60 3.64 -9.95 8.97
C LEU A 60 3.25 -11.32 9.53
N ASN A 61 3.00 -12.27 8.63
CA ASN A 61 2.46 -13.59 8.95
C ASN A 61 3.46 -14.42 9.77
N TYR A 62 2.99 -15.58 10.25
CA TYR A 62 3.80 -16.45 11.10
C TYR A 62 5.09 -16.93 10.41
N ALA A 63 5.05 -17.20 9.09
CA ALA A 63 6.23 -17.64 8.35
C ALA A 63 7.32 -16.56 8.30
N LEU A 64 6.93 -15.29 8.11
CA LEU A 64 7.87 -14.17 8.15
C LEU A 64 8.43 -13.95 9.56
N GLU A 65 7.59 -14.05 10.60
CA GLU A 65 8.02 -13.93 11.99
C GLU A 65 8.99 -15.05 12.40
N ALA A 66 8.79 -16.27 11.90
CA ALA A 66 9.70 -17.39 12.12
C ALA A 66 11.08 -17.16 11.48
N LYS A 67 11.11 -16.52 10.30
CA LYS A 67 12.35 -16.15 9.59
C LYS A 67 13.04 -14.94 10.21
N LEU A 68 12.27 -13.94 10.64
CA LEU A 68 12.74 -12.67 11.18
C LEU A 68 12.10 -12.40 12.54
N GLN A 69 12.70 -12.96 13.59
CA GLN A 69 12.15 -12.85 14.95
C GLN A 69 11.96 -11.39 15.39
N GLY A 70 10.76 -11.09 15.88
CA GLY A 70 10.34 -9.78 16.36
C GLY A 70 10.03 -8.77 15.25
N VAL A 71 9.94 -9.19 13.98
CA VAL A 71 9.67 -8.27 12.86
C VAL A 71 8.31 -7.60 13.01
N ARG A 72 7.27 -8.34 13.44
CA ARG A 72 5.93 -7.77 13.65
C ARG A 72 5.97 -6.62 14.65
N LYS A 73 6.59 -6.84 15.81
CA LYS A 73 6.72 -5.80 16.86
C LYS A 73 7.51 -4.61 16.33
N LYS A 74 8.67 -4.85 15.71
CA LYS A 74 9.53 -3.78 15.18
C LYS A 74 8.82 -2.93 14.12
N PHE A 75 8.05 -3.57 13.23
CA PHE A 75 7.29 -2.88 12.20
C PHE A 75 6.30 -1.88 12.82
N TRP A 76 5.48 -2.35 13.77
CA TRP A 76 4.48 -1.50 14.42
C TRP A 76 5.11 -0.42 15.29
N ASP A 77 6.18 -0.73 16.03
CA ASP A 77 6.92 0.27 16.83
C ASP A 77 7.48 1.39 15.95
N ILE A 78 8.07 1.04 14.80
CA ILE A 78 8.62 2.03 13.86
C ILE A 78 7.49 2.87 13.26
N LEU A 79 6.42 2.21 12.80
CA LEU A 79 5.30 2.92 12.19
C LEU A 79 4.68 3.90 13.18
N ASP A 80 4.40 3.47 14.42
CA ASP A 80 3.86 4.33 15.48
C ASP A 80 4.80 5.50 15.81
N SER A 81 6.11 5.25 15.88
CA SER A 81 7.08 6.32 16.14
C SER A 81 7.11 7.42 15.06
N VAL A 82 6.79 7.06 13.81
CA VAL A 82 6.84 7.98 12.67
C VAL A 82 5.55 8.81 12.56
N ILE A 83 4.39 8.17 12.79
CA ILE A 83 3.08 8.73 12.42
C ILE A 83 2.12 8.93 13.59
N ASP A 84 2.39 8.37 14.78
CA ASP A 84 1.48 8.32 15.94
C ASP A 84 0.14 7.70 15.54
N LEU A 85 0.07 6.36 15.53
CA LEU A 85 -1.06 5.59 14.98
C LEU A 85 -2.39 5.93 15.68
N LYS A 86 -2.34 6.31 16.95
CA LYS A 86 -3.54 6.69 17.72
C LYS A 86 -4.23 7.94 17.20
N LYS A 87 -3.51 8.79 16.47
CA LYS A 87 -4.03 10.03 15.86
C LYS A 87 -4.28 9.89 14.37
N CYS A 88 -4.15 8.68 13.81
CA CYS A 88 -4.34 8.44 12.40
C CYS A 88 -5.80 8.15 12.04
N SER A 89 -6.23 8.72 10.92
CA SER A 89 -7.30 8.13 10.10
C SER A 89 -6.66 7.28 9.02
N VAL A 90 -7.25 6.12 8.73
CA VAL A 90 -6.71 5.17 7.76
C VAL A 90 -7.61 5.12 6.52
N TYR A 91 -6.99 5.15 5.34
CA TYR A 91 -7.68 5.04 4.06
C TYR A 91 -7.04 3.95 3.21
N SER A 92 -7.83 3.21 2.44
CA SER A 92 -7.33 2.25 1.45
C SER A 92 -7.52 2.77 0.03
N PHE A 93 -6.52 2.60 -0.82
CA PHE A 93 -6.64 2.81 -2.27
C PHE A 93 -6.95 1.49 -2.96
N ILE A 94 -8.04 1.49 -3.73
CA ILE A 94 -8.48 0.35 -4.52
C ILE A 94 -8.14 0.68 -5.97
N PRO A 95 -7.06 0.10 -6.53
CA PRO A 95 -6.72 0.32 -7.93
C PRO A 95 -7.74 -0.35 -8.84
N ASP A 96 -7.79 0.10 -10.09
CA ASP A 96 -8.58 -0.57 -11.13
C ASP A 96 -8.03 -1.99 -11.36
N ASP A 97 -8.93 -2.97 -11.45
CA ASP A 97 -8.61 -4.40 -11.62
C ASP A 97 -7.92 -4.64 -12.97
N GLU A 98 -8.16 -3.78 -13.97
CA GLU A 98 -7.52 -3.82 -15.30
C GLU A 98 -6.12 -3.19 -15.33
N SER A 99 -5.62 -2.65 -14.22
CA SER A 99 -4.31 -2.02 -14.21
C SER A 99 -3.18 -3.05 -14.29
N GLU A 100 -2.32 -2.94 -15.30
CA GLU A 100 -1.15 -3.83 -15.44
C GLU A 100 -0.22 -3.77 -14.21
N VAL A 101 -0.12 -2.60 -13.57
CA VAL A 101 0.74 -2.36 -12.40
C VAL A 101 0.15 -2.93 -11.10
N PHE A 102 -1.18 -2.93 -10.94
CA PHE A 102 -1.82 -3.32 -9.68
C PHE A 102 -2.70 -4.58 -9.73
N GLY A 103 -3.11 -5.03 -10.91
CA GLY A 103 -4.02 -6.17 -11.11
C GLY A 103 -3.34 -7.50 -11.42
N GLU A 104 -2.33 -7.52 -12.30
CA GLU A 104 -1.88 -8.80 -12.85
C GLU A 104 -1.05 -9.65 -11.86
N GLY A 105 -1.46 -10.91 -11.68
CA GLY A 105 -0.70 -11.95 -10.96
C GLY A 105 -0.63 -11.80 -9.43
N LYS A 106 -1.31 -10.81 -8.84
CA LYS A 106 -1.31 -10.56 -7.39
C LYS A 106 -2.33 -11.42 -6.66
N VAL A 107 -1.90 -12.05 -5.56
CA VAL A 107 -2.76 -12.82 -4.63
C VAL A 107 -3.53 -11.88 -3.73
N TRP A 108 -2.84 -10.86 -3.24
CA TRP A 108 -3.40 -9.79 -2.43
C TRP A 108 -2.58 -8.53 -2.64
N THR A 109 -3.25 -7.39 -2.47
CA THR A 109 -2.67 -6.06 -2.50
C THR A 109 -3.21 -5.27 -1.32
N MET A 110 -2.34 -4.50 -0.68
CA MET A 110 -2.65 -3.62 0.44
C MET A 110 -2.07 -2.26 0.15
N ASN A 111 -2.93 -1.27 -0.06
CA ASN A 111 -2.52 0.12 -0.27
C ASN A 111 -3.18 0.98 0.81
N TYR A 112 -2.52 1.17 1.95
CA TYR A 112 -3.05 1.92 3.09
C TYR A 112 -2.34 3.27 3.26
N PHE A 113 -3.13 4.31 3.54
CA PHE A 113 -2.67 5.62 3.93
C PHE A 113 -2.97 5.85 5.40
N PHE A 114 -1.92 6.05 6.20
CA PHE A 114 -2.04 6.48 7.59
C PHE A 114 -1.90 7.99 7.63
N VAL A 115 -3.01 8.69 7.86
CA VAL A 115 -3.08 10.15 7.79
C VAL A 115 -3.19 10.72 9.19
N ASN A 116 -2.14 11.39 9.66
CA ASN A 116 -2.17 12.18 10.88
C ASN A 116 -2.31 13.66 10.52
N LYS A 117 -3.56 14.17 10.56
CA LYS A 117 -3.87 15.56 10.23
C LYS A 117 -3.21 16.55 11.18
N SER A 118 -3.09 16.20 12.47
CA SER A 118 -2.49 17.07 13.49
C SER A 118 -0.99 17.26 13.28
N ALA A 119 -0.28 16.20 12.89
CA ALA A 119 1.14 16.24 12.57
C ALA A 119 1.44 16.67 11.13
N LYS A 120 0.39 16.83 10.28
CA LYS A 120 0.51 17.04 8.84
C LYS A 120 1.43 16.01 8.19
N LYS A 121 1.20 14.73 8.46
CA LYS A 121 1.98 13.62 7.92
C LYS A 121 1.08 12.56 7.31
N ILE A 122 1.58 11.95 6.25
CA ILE A 122 0.98 10.78 5.60
C ILE A 122 2.07 9.72 5.45
N VAL A 123 1.75 8.50 5.86
CA VAL A 123 2.53 7.31 5.51
C VAL A 123 1.70 6.48 4.53
N LEU A 124 2.29 6.22 3.36
CA LEU A 124 1.76 5.27 2.40
C LEU A 124 2.44 3.91 2.64
N PHE A 125 1.63 2.91 2.96
CA PHE A 125 2.04 1.51 3.05
C PHE A 125 1.44 0.77 1.85
N MET A 126 2.30 0.36 0.92
CA MET A 126 1.92 -0.44 -0.24
C MET A 126 2.66 -1.77 -0.19
N CYS A 127 1.91 -2.85 -0.25
CA CYS A 127 2.45 -4.20 -0.20
C CYS A 127 1.56 -5.13 -1.02
N SER A 128 2.16 -6.08 -1.73
CA SER A 128 1.43 -7.10 -2.46
C SER A 128 2.20 -8.40 -2.46
N ALA A 129 1.50 -9.52 -2.55
CA ALA A 129 2.11 -10.80 -2.90
C ALA A 129 1.67 -11.21 -4.30
N ARG A 130 2.58 -11.82 -5.06
CA ARG A 130 2.30 -12.43 -6.36
C ARG A 130 2.47 -13.94 -6.27
N ARG A 131 1.76 -14.67 -7.13
CA ARG A 131 2.05 -16.11 -7.32
C ARG A 131 3.24 -16.24 -8.27
N ARG A 132 4.18 -17.14 -7.98
CA ARG A 132 5.28 -17.44 -8.91
C ARG A 132 4.81 -18.01 -10.26
N ILE A 133 3.62 -18.61 -10.32
CA ILE A 133 3.10 -19.30 -11.51
C ILE A 133 2.94 -18.36 -12.72
N SER A 134 2.72 -17.04 -12.53
CA SER A 134 2.61 -16.11 -13.66
C SER A 134 3.92 -15.91 -14.44
N GLN A 135 5.09 -16.22 -13.87
CA GLN A 135 6.36 -16.23 -14.60
C GLN A 135 6.60 -17.53 -15.41
N MET A 136 5.87 -18.61 -15.11
CA MET A 136 6.11 -19.92 -15.73
C MET A 136 5.51 -20.05 -17.13
N ASN A 137 4.47 -19.27 -17.47
CA ASN A 137 3.87 -19.29 -18.81
C ASN A 137 4.78 -18.66 -19.90
N MET A 138 5.91 -18.04 -19.52
CA MET A 138 6.97 -17.62 -20.45
C MET A 138 8.09 -18.68 -20.60
N ILE A 139 8.05 -19.77 -19.81
CA ILE A 139 9.09 -20.82 -19.76
C ILE A 139 8.56 -22.18 -20.27
N GLU A 140 7.32 -22.27 -20.77
CA GLU A 140 6.82 -23.51 -21.42
C GLU A 140 7.45 -23.80 -22.81
N ASN A 141 8.50 -23.07 -23.21
CA ASN A 141 9.33 -23.41 -24.37
C ASN A 141 10.75 -23.88 -24.03
N ALA A 142 10.99 -24.37 -22.80
CA ALA A 142 12.23 -25.09 -22.48
C ALA A 142 12.03 -26.15 -21.39
N ASN A 143 11.62 -27.34 -21.82
CA ASN A 143 11.93 -28.68 -21.29
C ASN A 143 11.93 -28.92 -19.77
N ASP A 144 11.05 -29.86 -19.38
CA ASP A 144 11.28 -30.93 -18.39
C ASP A 144 12.10 -30.56 -17.15
N THR A 145 11.44 -29.97 -16.15
CA THR A 145 11.72 -30.27 -14.73
C THR A 145 10.51 -29.83 -13.90
N ALA A 146 9.51 -30.72 -13.79
CA ALA A 146 8.52 -30.66 -12.71
C ALA A 146 9.25 -31.00 -11.40
N ALA A 147 10.02 -30.05 -10.89
CA ALA A 147 10.61 -30.12 -9.56
C ALA A 147 9.51 -29.82 -8.54
N GLU A 148 9.35 -30.71 -7.58
CA GLU A 148 8.48 -30.57 -6.41
C GLU A 148 8.84 -29.29 -5.64
N MET A 149 8.17 -28.18 -5.96
CA MET A 149 8.28 -26.94 -5.19
C MET A 149 7.34 -27.03 -3.99
N SER A 150 7.90 -26.89 -2.79
CA SER A 150 7.12 -26.88 -1.54
C SER A 150 6.13 -25.70 -1.50
N GLU A 151 4.99 -25.84 -0.81
CA GLU A 151 3.98 -24.78 -0.65
C GLU A 151 4.58 -23.46 -0.12
N ASP A 152 5.65 -23.54 0.68
CA ASP A 152 6.38 -22.39 1.23
C ASP A 152 7.14 -21.56 0.17
N GLU A 153 7.42 -22.14 -1.00
CA GLU A 153 8.06 -21.45 -2.14
C GLU A 153 7.06 -20.92 -3.18
N MET A 154 5.76 -21.16 -2.98
CA MET A 154 4.69 -20.77 -3.89
C MET A 154 4.34 -19.27 -3.81
N PHE A 155 4.61 -18.66 -2.64
CA PHE A 155 4.35 -17.25 -2.36
C PHE A 155 5.68 -16.52 -2.13
N GLU A 156 6.20 -15.92 -3.18
CA GLU A 156 7.27 -14.95 -3.01
C GLU A 156 6.62 -13.59 -2.77
N CYS A 157 6.79 -13.06 -1.56
CA CYS A 157 6.68 -11.62 -1.36
C CYS A 157 7.92 -11.00 -2.01
N GLU A 158 7.90 -10.90 -3.34
CA GLU A 158 8.79 -9.97 -4.02
C GLU A 158 8.38 -8.59 -3.50
N ILE A 159 9.13 -8.10 -2.52
CA ILE A 159 9.36 -6.67 -2.42
C ILE A 159 10.13 -6.36 -3.71
N GLU A 160 9.42 -6.24 -4.85
CA GLU A 160 9.93 -5.44 -5.94
C GLU A 160 10.22 -4.12 -5.28
N ALA A 161 11.50 -3.89 -4.95
CA ALA A 161 11.95 -2.55 -4.68
C ALA A 161 11.47 -1.80 -5.92
N PRO A 162 10.53 -0.85 -5.79
CA PRO A 162 10.26 0.03 -6.92
C PRO A 162 11.62 0.53 -7.34
N LEU A 163 11.88 0.51 -8.65
CA LEU A 163 13.18 0.56 -9.34
C LEU A 163 14.20 1.61 -8.86
N HIS A 164 13.90 2.41 -7.85
CA HIS A 164 14.86 3.06 -6.99
C HIS A 164 14.51 2.84 -5.52
N TYR A 165 15.41 2.18 -4.78
CA TYR A 165 15.51 2.29 -3.33
C TYR A 165 15.57 3.78 -2.94
N ARG A 166 14.40 4.40 -2.69
CA ARG A 166 14.32 5.74 -2.12
C ARG A 166 14.09 5.57 -0.64
N LYS A 167 15.18 5.72 0.12
CA LYS A 167 15.15 5.84 1.58
C LYS A 167 14.00 6.77 1.98
N ARG A 168 13.03 6.21 2.71
CA ARG A 168 12.11 6.91 3.60
C ARG A 168 11.08 7.79 2.90
N THR A 169 9.94 7.22 2.48
CA THR A 169 8.76 7.99 2.11
C THR A 169 7.94 8.35 3.35
N THR A 170 8.53 9.14 4.25
CA THR A 170 7.72 10.01 5.11
C THR A 170 7.64 11.33 4.36
N ILE A 171 6.53 11.59 3.67
CA ILE A 171 6.30 12.90 3.07
C ILE A 171 5.92 13.83 4.22
N ASP A 172 6.87 14.65 4.62
CA ASP A 172 6.63 15.75 5.54
C ASP A 172 5.87 16.86 4.78
N LEU A 173 4.57 17.01 5.05
CA LEU A 173 3.75 18.03 4.40
C LEU A 173 4.17 19.46 4.80
N THR A 174 5.10 19.64 5.75
CA THR A 174 5.67 20.96 6.07
C THR A 174 6.67 21.47 5.02
N GLN A 175 7.16 20.63 4.10
CA GLN A 175 8.08 21.05 3.03
C GLN A 175 7.39 21.47 1.72
N GLN A 176 6.07 21.32 1.60
CA GLN A 176 5.33 21.91 0.48
C GLN A 176 5.01 23.37 0.81
N SER A 177 5.98 24.26 0.55
CA SER A 177 5.74 25.70 0.48
C SER A 177 4.83 25.98 -0.72
N TRP A 178 3.55 26.23 -0.45
CA TRP A 178 2.66 26.81 -1.44
C TRP A 178 3.06 28.27 -1.63
N VAL A 179 3.70 28.59 -2.77
CA VAL A 179 3.75 29.96 -3.26
C VAL A 179 2.30 30.39 -3.52
N SER A 180 1.99 31.58 -3.01
CA SER A 180 0.64 32.19 -2.90
C SER A 180 -0.14 32.29 -4.20
#